data_AF-A0A7W4K785-F1
#
_entry.id   AF-A0A7W4K785-F1
#
_cell.length_a   1.000
_cell.length_b   1.000
_cell.length_c   1.000
_cell.angle_alpha   90.00
_cell.angle_beta   90.00
_cell.angle_gamma   90.00
#
_symmetry.space_group_name_H-M   'P 1'
#
loop_
_entity.id
_entity.type
_entity.pdbx_description
1 polymer ?
#
loop_
_entity_poly.entity_id
_entity_poly.type
_entity_poly.pdbx_seq_one_letter_code
_entity_poly.pdbx_strand_id
1 'polypeptide(L)'
;MSHPLAFMRLPYAVLIMLDSRMYHYWMQPVHYLVRTVHMISMAGFFGIDVVFDAALFRHGGQQALAAVSRLIVPWIHTLFAVAMVTGVALFFYDPVHIGSRGYLTPKLLLIAMAVGLAAFSHRKIYLPALGGRPAGTTQARLVAGTSLLLWTGVIIMSCLNSEGVPKVFLR
;
A
#
# COMPACT_ATOMS: atom_id res chain seq x y z
N MET A 1 -25.60 0.22 17.11
CA MET A 1 -25.53 0.26 15.62
C MET A 1 -24.28 -0.48 15.18
N SER A 2 -24.44 -1.62 14.49
CA SER A 2 -23.33 -2.42 13.96
C SER A 2 -22.60 -1.63 12.87
N HIS A 3 -21.29 -1.41 13.05
CA HIS A 3 -20.44 -0.75 12.06
C HIS A 3 -20.64 -1.41 10.67
N PRO A 4 -20.80 -0.65 9.57
CA PRO A 4 -21.12 -1.22 8.26
C PRO A 4 -20.06 -2.23 7.77
N LEU A 5 -18.82 -2.11 8.24
CA LEU A 5 -17.71 -3.03 7.95
C LEU A 5 -17.50 -4.13 9.02
N ALA A 6 -18.44 -4.32 9.95
CA ALA A 6 -18.31 -5.32 11.02
C ALA A 6 -18.20 -6.75 10.48
N PHE A 7 -18.82 -7.03 9.33
CA PHE A 7 -18.78 -8.35 8.68
C PHE A 7 -17.41 -8.70 8.08
N MET A 8 -16.55 -7.70 7.81
CA MET A 8 -15.21 -7.92 7.26
C MET A 8 -14.12 -8.09 8.33
N ARG A 9 -14.47 -8.08 9.62
CA ARG A 9 -13.47 -8.28 10.69
C ARG A 9 -12.87 -9.68 10.58
N LEU A 10 -11.56 -9.78 10.77
CA LEU A 10 -10.90 -11.09 10.80
C LEU A 10 -11.46 -11.92 11.98
N PRO A 11 -11.66 -13.23 11.80
CA PRO A 11 -12.19 -14.08 12.86
C PRO A 11 -11.27 -14.01 14.07
N TYR A 12 -11.84 -13.73 15.24
CA TYR A 12 -11.07 -13.56 16.48
C TYR A 12 -10.17 -14.77 16.79
N ALA A 13 -10.65 -15.99 16.49
CA ALA A 13 -9.88 -17.22 16.64
C ALA A 13 -8.56 -17.23 15.83
N VAL A 14 -8.57 -16.65 14.62
CA VAL A 14 -7.37 -16.54 13.78
C VAL A 14 -6.40 -15.52 14.37
N LEU A 15 -6.92 -14.40 14.88
CA LEU A 15 -6.07 -13.34 15.46
C LEU A 15 -5.34 -13.82 16.72
N ILE A 16 -5.99 -14.60 17.58
CA ILE A 16 -5.34 -15.21 18.76
C ILE A 16 -4.26 -16.20 18.33
N MET A 17 -4.52 -17.01 17.30
CA MET A 17 -3.55 -18.01 16.84
C MET A 17 -2.28 -17.36 16.27
N LEU A 18 -2.41 -16.16 15.70
CA LEU A 18 -1.28 -15.35 15.21
C LEU A 18 -0.58 -14.54 16.31
N ASP A 19 -1.19 -14.42 17.49
CA ASP A 19 -0.63 -13.65 18.60
C ASP A 19 0.50 -14.46 19.28
N SER A 20 1.75 -14.04 19.05
CA SER A 20 2.92 -14.62 19.68
C SER A 20 3.48 -13.66 20.73
N ARG A 21 3.36 -14.03 22.00
CA ARG A 21 3.94 -13.27 23.12
C ARG A 21 5.45 -13.11 22.97
N MET A 22 6.15 -14.13 22.46
CA MET A 22 7.60 -14.05 22.21
C MET A 22 7.95 -12.98 21.16
N TYR A 23 7.15 -12.87 20.10
CA TYR A 23 7.36 -11.85 19.07
C TYR A 23 7.11 -10.45 19.63
N HIS A 24 6.08 -10.29 20.45
CA HIS A 24 5.77 -9.02 21.11
C HIS A 24 6.94 -8.51 21.95
N TYR A 25 7.50 -9.34 22.83
CA TYR A 25 8.65 -8.96 23.67
C TYR A 25 9.92 -8.63 22.87
N TRP A 26 10.21 -9.41 21.82
CA TRP A 26 11.39 -9.17 20.98
C TRP A 26 11.27 -7.86 20.19
N MET A 27 10.06 -7.54 19.74
CA MET A 27 9.82 -6.40 18.87
C MET A 27 9.55 -5.10 19.64
N GLN A 28 9.16 -5.17 20.92
CA GLN A 28 8.92 -4.01 21.79
C GLN A 28 10.03 -2.93 21.76
N PRO A 29 11.35 -3.26 21.85
CA PRO A 29 12.41 -2.26 21.80
C PRO A 29 12.68 -1.68 20.41
N VAL A 30 12.27 -2.36 19.33
CA VAL A 30 12.53 -1.93 17.94
C VAL A 30 11.28 -1.46 17.21
N HIS A 31 10.12 -1.58 17.84
CA HIS A 31 8.81 -1.32 17.25
C HIS A 31 8.71 0.09 16.66
N TYR A 32 9.20 1.10 17.37
CA TYR A 32 9.17 2.50 16.90
C TYR A 32 10.07 2.70 15.67
N LEU A 33 11.24 2.04 15.61
CA LEU A 33 12.12 2.10 14.44
C LEU A 33 11.45 1.45 13.23
N VAL A 34 10.85 0.26 13.41
CA VAL A 34 10.12 -0.42 12.33
C VAL A 34 8.96 0.43 11.83
N ARG A 35 8.24 1.09 12.73
CA ARG A 35 7.15 2.02 12.39
C ARG A 35 7.66 3.24 11.60
N THR A 36 8.77 3.84 12.02
CA THR A 36 9.38 4.98 11.30
C THR A 36 9.86 4.56 9.91
N VAL A 37 10.56 3.43 9.81
CA VAL A 37 11.01 2.88 8.51
C VAL A 37 9.81 2.58 7.60
N HIS A 38 8.73 2.01 8.14
CA HIS A 38 7.50 1.79 7.40
C HIS A 38 6.92 3.09 6.85
N MET A 39 6.80 4.12 7.69
CA MET A 39 6.27 5.44 7.29
C MET A 39 7.14 6.11 6.22
N ILE A 40 8.46 6.11 6.37
CA ILE A 40 9.39 6.69 5.38
C ILE A 40 9.30 5.93 4.05
N SER A 41 9.27 4.60 4.11
CA SER A 41 9.20 3.75 2.91
C SER A 41 7.89 3.94 2.17
N MET A 42 6.76 4.01 2.89
CA MET A 42 5.44 4.29 2.31
C MET A 42 5.36 5.70 1.72
N ALA A 43 5.87 6.71 2.42
CA ALA A 43 5.89 8.09 1.93
C ALA A 43 6.76 8.23 0.67
N GLY A 44 7.93 7.60 0.66
CA GLY A 44 8.83 7.57 -0.51
C GLY A 44 8.20 6.84 -1.70
N PHE A 45 7.65 5.65 -1.47
CA PHE A 45 6.96 4.87 -2.49
C PHE A 45 5.81 5.67 -3.12
N PHE A 46 4.91 6.21 -2.29
CA PHE A 46 3.76 6.98 -2.76
C PHE A 46 4.16 8.29 -3.45
N GLY A 47 5.15 9.00 -2.90
CA GLY A 47 5.64 10.25 -3.51
C GLY A 47 6.23 10.02 -4.90
N ILE A 48 6.97 8.94 -5.09
CA ILE A 48 7.49 8.56 -6.41
C ILE A 48 6.36 8.18 -7.37
N ASP A 49 5.38 7.40 -6.90
CA ASP A 49 4.21 6.99 -7.71
C ASP A 49 3.43 8.22 -8.21
N VAL A 50 3.16 9.19 -7.31
CA VAL A 50 2.49 10.47 -7.65
C VAL A 50 3.27 11.25 -8.71
N VAL A 51 4.59 11.37 -8.56
CA VAL A 51 5.44 12.11 -9.51
C VAL A 51 5.45 11.40 -10.87
N PHE A 52 5.51 10.07 -10.87
CA PHE A 52 5.50 9.25 -12.07
C PHE A 52 4.16 9.40 -12.82
N ASP A 53 3.05 9.32 -12.11
CA ASP A 53 1.71 9.48 -12.67
C ASP A 53 1.49 10.90 -13.21
N ALA A 54 1.87 11.93 -12.47
CA ALA A 54 1.79 13.32 -12.91
C ALA A 54 2.57 13.57 -14.20
N ALA A 55 3.75 12.97 -14.34
CA ALA A 55 4.57 13.08 -15.54
C ALA A 55 3.96 12.33 -16.76
N LEU A 56 3.13 11.32 -16.54
CA LEU A 56 2.38 10.59 -17.57
C LEU A 56 1.19 11.39 -18.12
N PHE A 57 0.60 12.26 -17.30
CA PHE A 57 -0.44 13.21 -17.72
C PHE A 57 0.13 14.41 -18.49
N ARG A 58 1.41 14.76 -18.29
CA ARG A 58 2.06 15.88 -18.98
C ARG A 58 2.29 15.59 -20.47
N HIS A 59 1.89 16.52 -21.34
CA HIS A 59 2.15 16.43 -22.78
C HIS A 59 3.67 16.44 -23.05
N GLY A 60 4.18 15.48 -23.83
CA GLY A 60 5.61 15.37 -24.16
C GLY A 60 6.51 14.78 -23.05
N GLY A 61 5.95 14.41 -21.88
CA GLY A 61 6.73 13.88 -20.76
C GLY A 61 7.29 12.46 -20.95
N GLN A 62 6.83 11.72 -21.97
CA GLN A 62 7.07 10.27 -22.09
C GLN A 62 8.52 9.89 -22.41
N GLN A 63 9.22 10.69 -23.22
CA GLN A 63 10.64 10.40 -23.54
C GLN A 63 11.54 10.61 -22.32
N ALA A 64 11.30 11.68 -21.56
CA ALA A 64 11.99 11.91 -20.29
C ALA A 64 11.60 10.84 -19.25
N LEU A 65 10.32 10.44 -19.21
CA LEU A 65 9.85 9.39 -18.31
C LEU A 65 10.47 8.03 -18.62
N ALA A 66 10.67 7.68 -19.88
CA ALA A 66 11.29 6.42 -20.26
C ALA A 66 12.74 6.30 -19.73
N ALA A 67 13.53 7.38 -19.85
CA ALA A 67 14.89 7.43 -19.32
C ALA A 67 14.90 7.39 -17.78
N VAL A 68 14.05 8.19 -17.14
CA VAL A 68 13.97 8.30 -15.68
C VAL A 68 13.38 7.03 -15.04
N SER A 69 12.44 6.35 -15.72
CA SER A 69 11.79 5.14 -15.22
C SER A 69 12.79 4.02 -14.95
N ARG A 70 13.82 3.87 -15.78
CA ARG A 70 14.86 2.84 -15.58
C ARG A 70 15.62 3.02 -14.27
N LEU A 71 15.79 4.27 -13.84
CA LEU A 71 16.45 4.60 -12.57
C LEU A 71 15.50 4.51 -11.39
N ILE A 72 14.23 4.91 -11.58
CA ILE A 72 13.24 5.00 -10.50
C ILE A 72 12.59 3.66 -10.17
N VAL A 73 12.32 2.81 -11.17
CA VAL A 73 11.67 1.50 -10.99
C VAL A 73 12.32 0.64 -9.90
N PRO A 74 13.66 0.47 -9.82
CA PRO A 74 14.25 -0.33 -8.74
C PRO A 74 13.97 0.28 -7.36
N TRP A 75 13.99 1.61 -7.23
CA TRP A 75 13.66 2.30 -5.97
C TRP A 75 12.20 2.12 -5.56
N ILE A 76 11.26 2.16 -6.50
CA ILE A 76 9.86 1.84 -6.23
C ILE A 76 9.73 0.42 -5.67
N HIS A 77 10.41 -0.55 -6.27
CA HIS A 77 10.34 -1.95 -5.83
C HIS A 77 10.98 -2.14 -4.46
N THR A 78 12.12 -1.51 -4.18
CA THR A 78 12.79 -1.61 -2.87
C THR A 78 11.96 -0.94 -1.78
N LEU A 79 11.46 0.27 -2.00
CA LEU A 79 10.61 0.98 -1.03
C LEU A 79 9.30 0.22 -0.77
N PHE A 80 8.68 -0.31 -1.81
CA PHE A 80 7.50 -1.17 -1.68
C PHE A 80 7.79 -2.44 -0.89
N ALA A 81 8.89 -3.14 -1.18
CA ALA A 81 9.28 -4.36 -0.47
C ALA A 81 9.54 -4.07 1.02
N VAL A 82 10.27 -3.00 1.33
CA VAL A 82 10.53 -2.57 2.71
C VAL A 82 9.22 -2.20 3.41
N ALA A 83 8.34 -1.45 2.75
CA ALA A 83 7.03 -1.10 3.29
C ALA A 83 6.16 -2.33 3.57
N MET A 84 6.19 -3.33 2.68
CA MET A 84 5.44 -4.58 2.88
C MET A 84 5.98 -5.40 4.05
N VAL A 85 7.30 -5.62 4.10
CA VAL A 85 7.92 -6.40 5.19
C VAL A 85 7.68 -5.73 6.54
N THR A 86 7.90 -4.42 6.62
CA THR A 86 7.67 -3.66 7.86
C THR A 86 6.19 -3.58 8.23
N GLY A 87 5.28 -3.46 7.25
CA GLY A 87 3.84 -3.45 7.48
C GLY A 87 3.32 -4.78 8.02
N VAL A 88 3.82 -5.90 7.46
CA VAL A 88 3.52 -7.25 7.94
C VAL A 88 4.07 -7.46 9.36
N ALA A 89 5.31 -7.03 9.61
CA ALA A 89 5.92 -7.11 10.94
C ALA A 89 5.09 -6.32 11.99
N LEU A 90 4.66 -5.10 11.65
CA LEU A 90 3.81 -4.28 12.52
C LEU A 90 2.41 -4.89 12.74
N PHE A 91 1.89 -5.63 11.77
CA PHE A 91 0.63 -6.35 11.93
C PHE A 91 0.76 -7.49 12.95
N PHE A 92 1.85 -8.26 12.90
CA PHE A 92 2.12 -9.34 13.85
C PHE A 92 2.50 -8.86 15.26
N TYR A 93 2.85 -7.58 15.43
CA TYR A 93 3.13 -7.00 16.74
C TYR A 93 1.90 -6.97 17.65
N ASP A 94 0.73 -6.65 17.09
CA ASP A 94 -0.54 -6.62 17.82
C ASP A 94 -1.71 -6.98 16.88
N PRO A 95 -1.81 -8.26 16.47
CA PRO A 95 -2.78 -8.70 15.46
C PRO A 95 -4.21 -8.57 15.98
N VAL A 96 -4.42 -8.72 17.29
CA VAL A 96 -5.75 -8.62 17.91
C VAL A 96 -6.23 -7.17 17.93
N HIS A 97 -5.39 -6.20 18.31
CA HIS A 97 -5.79 -4.79 18.34
C HIS A 97 -5.96 -4.20 16.93
N ILE A 98 -5.15 -4.64 15.97
CA ILE A 98 -5.17 -4.13 14.59
C ILE A 98 -6.23 -4.86 13.75
N GLY A 99 -6.39 -6.17 13.93
CA GLY A 99 -7.32 -7.03 13.17
C GLY A 99 -8.77 -7.00 13.64
N SER A 100 -9.03 -6.60 14.88
CA SER A 100 -10.40 -6.37 15.38
C SER A 100 -11.07 -5.12 14.82
N ARG A 101 -10.27 -4.21 14.23
CA ARG A 101 -10.76 -3.01 13.55
C ARG A 101 -11.22 -3.37 12.12
N GLY A 102 -12.46 -3.01 11.78
CA GLY A 102 -13.08 -3.35 10.49
C GLY A 102 -12.44 -2.69 9.26
N TYR A 103 -11.42 -1.85 9.45
CA TYR A 103 -10.73 -1.11 8.39
C TYR A 103 -9.49 -1.83 7.85
N LEU A 104 -9.03 -2.90 8.52
CA LEU A 104 -7.89 -3.67 8.05
C LEU A 104 -8.20 -4.45 6.76
N THR A 105 -9.36 -5.11 6.69
CA THR A 105 -9.73 -5.94 5.54
C THR A 105 -9.93 -5.14 4.25
N PRO A 106 -10.61 -3.97 4.27
CA PRO A 106 -10.60 -3.06 3.11
C PRO A 106 -9.19 -2.63 2.70
N LYS A 107 -8.30 -2.33 3.65
CA LYS A 107 -6.90 -1.99 3.36
C LYS A 107 -6.19 -3.14 2.64
N LEU A 108 -6.34 -4.38 3.11
CA LEU A 108 -5.73 -5.55 2.47
C LEU A 108 -6.30 -5.81 1.07
N LEU A 109 -7.62 -5.64 0.87
CA LEU A 109 -8.24 -5.76 -0.45
C LEU A 109 -7.73 -4.69 -1.41
N LEU A 110 -7.62 -3.44 -0.97
CA LEU A 110 -7.07 -2.35 -1.79
C LEU A 110 -5.61 -2.58 -2.15
N ILE A 111 -4.79 -3.07 -1.21
CA ILE A 111 -3.40 -3.46 -1.48
C ILE A 111 -3.36 -4.60 -2.50
N ALA A 112 -4.19 -5.64 -2.34
CA ALA A 112 -4.24 -6.76 -3.28
C ALA A 112 -4.65 -6.30 -4.69
N MET A 113 -5.64 -5.40 -4.79
CA MET A 113 -6.05 -4.79 -6.06
C MET A 113 -4.93 -3.93 -6.66
N ALA A 114 -4.24 -3.13 -5.85
CA ALA A 114 -3.12 -2.28 -6.30
C ALA A 114 -1.95 -3.12 -6.82
N VAL A 115 -1.58 -4.18 -6.11
CA VAL A 115 -0.53 -5.12 -6.53
C VAL A 115 -0.94 -5.87 -7.80
N GLY A 116 -2.19 -6.32 -7.88
CA GLY A 116 -2.74 -6.97 -9.08
C GLY A 116 -2.70 -6.04 -10.31
N LEU A 117 -3.10 -4.79 -10.13
CA LEU A 117 -3.02 -3.75 -11.16
C LEU A 117 -1.56 -3.49 -11.56
N ALA A 118 -0.64 -3.35 -10.61
CA ALA A 118 0.77 -3.14 -10.88
C ALA A 118 1.38 -4.31 -11.67
N ALA A 119 1.08 -5.56 -11.29
CA ALA A 119 1.55 -6.76 -12.00
C ALA A 119 1.00 -6.84 -13.43
N PHE A 120 -0.29 -6.50 -13.62
CA PHE A 120 -0.90 -6.43 -14.96
C PHE A 120 -0.22 -5.36 -15.82
N SER A 121 0.03 -4.20 -15.24
CA SER A 121 0.65 -3.04 -15.91
C SER A 121 2.10 -3.32 -16.29
N HIS A 122 2.86 -3.97 -15.42
CA HIS A 122 4.21 -4.41 -15.72
C HIS A 122 4.24 -5.37 -16.92
N ARG A 123 3.30 -6.33 -16.96
CA ARG A 123 3.23 -7.31 -18.07
C ARG A 123 2.73 -6.71 -19.39
N LYS A 124 1.74 -5.82 -19.34
CA LYS A 124 1.04 -5.28 -20.52
C LYS A 124 1.66 -4.00 -21.09
N ILE A 125 2.32 -3.20 -20.26
CA ILE A 125 2.81 -1.87 -20.63
C ILE A 125 4.33 -1.84 -20.61
N TYR A 126 4.96 -2.31 -19.54
CA TYR A 126 6.41 -2.21 -19.38
C TYR A 126 7.19 -3.19 -20.28
N LEU A 127 6.82 -4.48 -20.29
CA LEU A 127 7.47 -5.48 -21.16
C LEU A 127 7.37 -5.15 -22.67
N PRO A 128 6.21 -4.72 -23.20
CA PRO A 128 6.11 -4.34 -24.62
C PRO A 128 6.82 -3.02 -24.96
N ALA A 129 6.90 -2.08 -24.02
CA ALA A 129 7.64 -0.83 -24.19
C ALA A 129 9.17 -1.06 -24.26
N LEU A 130 9.69 -2.03 -23.51
CA LEU A 130 11.07 -2.52 -23.65
C LEU A 130 11.32 -3.17 -25.02
N GLY A 131 10.30 -3.80 -25.60
CA GLY A 131 10.32 -4.38 -26.95
C GLY A 131 10.08 -3.38 -28.09
N GLY A 132 10.11 -2.07 -27.82
CA GLY A 132 9.99 -1.02 -28.85
C GLY A 132 8.58 -0.74 -29.35
N ARG A 133 7.54 -1.31 -28.74
CA ARG A 133 6.14 -0.97 -29.08
C ARG A 133 5.67 0.23 -28.26
N PRO A 134 5.15 1.30 -28.88
CA PRO A 134 4.61 2.43 -28.14
C PRO A 134 3.40 1.96 -27.34
N ALA A 135 3.48 2.04 -26.02
CA ALA A 135 2.33 1.78 -25.17
C ALA A 135 1.22 2.80 -25.47
N GLY A 136 -0.02 2.33 -25.62
CA GLY A 136 -1.18 3.19 -25.82
C GLY A 136 -1.30 4.21 -24.70
N THR A 137 -1.05 5.48 -25.03
CA THR A 137 -0.88 6.58 -24.06
C THR A 137 -2.10 6.78 -23.16
N THR A 138 -3.30 6.53 -23.68
CA THR A 138 -4.56 6.61 -22.94
C THR A 138 -4.70 5.48 -21.92
N GLN A 139 -4.30 4.25 -22.25
CA GLN A 139 -4.36 3.11 -21.33
C GLN A 139 -3.38 3.29 -20.17
N ALA A 140 -2.17 3.77 -20.46
CA ALA A 140 -1.16 4.04 -19.43
C ALA A 140 -1.65 5.10 -18.43
N ARG A 141 -2.31 6.17 -18.91
CA ARG A 141 -2.91 7.21 -18.05
C ARG A 141 -4.07 6.71 -17.19
N LEU A 142 -4.92 5.85 -17.73
CA LEU A 142 -6.01 5.23 -16.96
C LEU A 142 -5.44 4.35 -15.84
N VAL A 143 -4.45 3.52 -16.16
CA VAL A 143 -3.77 2.67 -15.19
C VAL A 143 -3.10 3.48 -14.08
N ALA A 144 -2.35 4.53 -14.44
CA ALA A 144 -1.77 5.49 -13.49
C ALA A 144 -2.83 6.08 -12.56
N GLY A 145 -3.90 6.67 -13.13
CA GLY A 145 -5.00 7.22 -12.33
C GLY A 145 -5.64 6.19 -11.38
N THR A 146 -5.84 4.95 -11.83
CA THR A 146 -6.38 3.89 -10.96
C THR A 146 -5.40 3.45 -9.88
N SER A 147 -4.09 3.41 -10.15
CA SER A 147 -3.06 3.12 -9.14
C SER A 147 -3.08 4.18 -8.04
N LEU A 148 -3.07 5.46 -8.44
CA LEU A 148 -3.11 6.58 -7.51
C LEU A 148 -4.36 6.55 -6.62
N LEU A 149 -5.53 6.27 -7.19
CA LEU A 149 -6.78 6.16 -6.43
C LEU A 149 -6.74 5.00 -5.43
N LEU A 150 -6.22 3.84 -5.83
CA LEU A 150 -6.10 2.69 -4.94
C LEU A 150 -5.14 2.98 -3.78
N TRP A 151 -3.97 3.53 -4.06
CA TRP A 151 -2.98 3.86 -3.03
C TRP A 151 -3.44 4.97 -2.08
N THR A 152 -4.14 5.97 -2.61
CA THR A 152 -4.81 7.00 -1.78
C THR A 152 -5.83 6.35 -0.85
N GLY A 153 -6.64 5.41 -1.37
CA GLY A 153 -7.57 4.62 -0.55
C GLY A 153 -6.86 3.80 0.54
N VAL A 154 -5.73 3.17 0.23
CA VAL A 154 -4.91 2.42 1.20
C VAL A 154 -4.44 3.34 2.33
N ILE A 155 -3.97 4.54 2.01
CA ILE A 155 -3.51 5.53 3.00
C ILE A 155 -4.67 5.99 3.88
N ILE A 156 -5.81 6.38 3.28
CA ILE A 156 -7.01 6.81 4.03
C ILE A 156 -7.47 5.70 4.99
N MET A 157 -7.59 4.47 4.51
CA MET A 157 -7.97 3.33 5.35
C MET A 157 -6.93 3.05 6.44
N SER A 158 -5.63 3.31 6.18
CA SER A 158 -4.58 3.19 7.19
C SER A 158 -4.69 4.26 8.29
N CYS A 159 -5.05 5.49 7.93
CA CYS A 159 -5.28 6.58 8.88
C CYS A 159 -6.53 6.29 9.73
N LEU A 160 -7.65 5.92 9.09
CA LEU A 160 -8.90 5.52 9.77
C LEU A 160 -8.71 4.29 10.66
N ASN A 161 -7.79 3.39 10.31
CA ASN A 161 -7.46 2.26 11.16
C ASN A 161 -6.58 2.64 12.35
N SER A 162 -5.86 3.77 12.29
CA SER A 162 -4.99 4.24 13.37
C SER A 162 -5.76 5.10 14.37
N GLU A 163 -6.57 6.03 13.87
CA GLU A 163 -7.51 6.82 14.64
C GLU A 163 -8.71 5.94 15.02
N GLY A 164 -8.67 5.32 16.21
CA GLY A 164 -9.82 4.56 16.71
C GLY A 164 -11.08 5.44 16.68
N VAL A 165 -12.24 4.82 16.40
CA VAL A 165 -13.54 5.51 16.32
C VAL A 165 -13.66 6.54 17.45
N PRO A 166 -13.96 7.83 17.17
CA PRO A 166 -14.08 8.84 18.20
C PRO A 166 -15.00 8.33 19.30
N LYS A 167 -14.49 8.26 20.54
CA LYS A 167 -15.24 7.81 21.72
C LYS A 167 -16.49 8.67 22.01
N VAL A 168 -16.70 9.73 21.25
CA VAL A 168 -17.86 10.63 21.30
C VAL A 168 -19.16 9.94 20.88
N PHE A 169 -19.10 8.83 20.13
CA PHE A 169 -20.29 8.04 19.75
C PHE A 169 -20.63 6.89 20.70
N LEU A 170 -19.95 6.79 21.85
CA LEU A 170 -20.32 5.89 22.95
C LEU A 170 -21.00 6.70 24.05
N ARG A 171 -22.24 7.14 23.77
CA ARG A 171 -23.25 7.44 24.79
C ARG A 171 -24.45 6.54 24.55
#